data_AF-A0A7R9T910-F1
#
_entry.id   AF-A0A7R9T910-F1
#
_cell.length_a   1.000
_cell.length_b   1.000
_cell.length_c   1.000
_cell.angle_alpha   90.00
_cell.angle_beta   90.00
_cell.angle_gamma   90.00
#
_symmetry.space_group_name_H-M   'P 1'
#
loop_
_entity.id
_entity.type
_entity.pdbx_description
1 polymer ?
#
loop_
_entity_poly.entity_id
_entity_poly.type
_entity_poly.pdbx_seq_one_letter_code
_entity_poly.pdbx_strand_id
1 'polypeptide(L)'
;REGGAAAAGAASSSPLQRAITAIPFVDVTQRIELGIASGAPRDDWRCDQFVRSRDGRFELQLVALAEGGADERGCRVDFTFDSGTIRLRDAPLVGSVELPYPVPFKLLGDEAKGWLDTLYLSDRVRISKGNKGTTFILVKAPQQQQQQQ
;
A
#
# COMPACT_ATOMS: atom_id res chain seq x y z
N ARG A 1 24.87 -14.44 38.23
CA ARG A 1 24.99 -13.52 37.07
C ARG A 1 23.69 -13.65 36.30
N GLU A 2 22.80 -12.68 36.50
CA GLU A 2 21.50 -12.61 35.83
C GLU A 2 21.66 -12.15 34.38
N GLY A 3 20.72 -12.59 33.54
CA GLY A 3 19.97 -11.72 32.65
C GLY A 3 20.58 -11.44 31.27
N GLY A 4 19.91 -11.94 30.23
CA GLY A 4 20.13 -11.49 28.86
C GLY A 4 19.29 -12.20 27.81
N ALA A 5 18.04 -12.57 28.11
CA ALA A 5 17.09 -12.95 27.08
C ALA A 5 16.72 -11.68 26.31
N ALA A 6 17.25 -11.55 25.09
CA ALA A 6 16.86 -10.49 24.17
C ALA A 6 15.36 -10.56 23.97
N ALA A 7 14.64 -9.55 24.47
CA ALA A 7 13.23 -9.36 24.22
C ALA A 7 13.04 -9.27 22.70
N ALA A 8 12.47 -10.31 22.11
CA ALA A 8 11.92 -10.27 20.78
C ALA A 8 10.91 -9.11 20.77
N GLY A 9 11.27 -8.00 20.12
CA GLY A 9 10.39 -6.87 19.92
C GLY A 9 9.11 -7.38 19.30
N ALA A 10 8.03 -7.37 20.08
CA ALA A 10 6.72 -7.78 19.61
C ALA A 10 6.42 -7.00 18.32
N ALA A 11 6.30 -7.73 17.21
CA ALA A 11 5.84 -7.19 15.95
C ALA A 11 4.39 -6.71 16.15
N SER A 12 4.25 -5.47 16.66
CA SER A 12 2.97 -4.83 16.81
C SER A 12 2.53 -4.43 15.40
N SER A 13 1.62 -5.23 14.85
CA SER A 13 0.98 -4.92 13.58
C SER A 13 0.37 -3.51 13.66
N SER A 14 0.64 -2.65 12.70
CA SER A 14 0.09 -1.29 12.71
C SER A 14 -1.46 -1.33 12.74
N PRO A 15 -2.14 -0.26 13.20
CA PRO A 15 -3.61 -0.17 13.14
C PRO A 15 -4.18 -0.54 11.76
N LEU A 16 -3.46 -0.17 10.70
CA LEU A 16 -3.79 -0.51 9.31
C LEU A 16 -3.70 -2.02 9.05
N GLN A 17 -2.61 -2.66 9.48
CA GLN A 17 -2.43 -4.11 9.32
C GLN A 17 -3.54 -4.89 10.06
N ARG A 18 -3.94 -4.45 11.26
CA ARG A 18 -5.05 -5.07 12.01
C ARG A 18 -6.37 -4.94 11.27
N ALA A 19 -6.67 -3.75 10.74
CA ALA A 19 -7.88 -3.51 9.97
C ALA A 19 -7.95 -4.40 8.72
N ILE A 20 -6.82 -4.57 8.01
CA ILE A 20 -6.73 -5.44 6.83
C ILE A 20 -6.94 -6.91 7.20
N THR A 21 -6.36 -7.39 8.29
CA THR A 21 -6.52 -8.79 8.72
C THR A 21 -7.90 -9.14 9.28
N ALA A 22 -8.69 -8.14 9.69
CA ALA A 22 -10.03 -8.34 10.23
C ALA A 22 -11.09 -8.60 9.15
N ILE A 23 -10.78 -8.37 7.88
CA ILE A 23 -11.71 -8.53 6.76
C ILE A 23 -11.46 -9.89 6.11
N PRO A 24 -12.46 -10.79 6.04
CA PRO A 24 -12.30 -12.07 5.38
C PRO A 24 -12.03 -11.86 3.88
N PHE A 25 -10.87 -12.34 3.42
CA PHE A 25 -10.42 -12.38 2.02
C PHE A 25 -10.45 -11.02 1.30
N VAL A 26 -9.36 -10.25 1.49
CA VAL A 26 -9.10 -9.02 0.75
C VAL A 26 -8.18 -9.25 -0.45
N ASP A 27 -8.41 -8.47 -1.51
CA ASP A 27 -7.47 -8.33 -2.61
C ASP A 27 -6.67 -7.03 -2.42
N VAL A 28 -5.34 -7.17 -2.49
CA VAL A 28 -4.42 -6.04 -2.38
C VAL A 28 -3.89 -5.71 -3.77
N THR A 29 -4.13 -4.49 -4.23
CA THR A 29 -3.54 -3.96 -5.47
C THR A 29 -2.56 -2.85 -5.14
N GLN A 30 -1.44 -2.82 -5.85
CA GLN A 30 -0.47 -1.72 -5.77
C GLN A 30 -0.33 -1.07 -7.13
N ARG A 31 -0.39 0.26 -7.16
CA ARG A 31 -0.13 1.07 -8.35
C ARG A 31 1.12 1.88 -8.08
N ILE A 32 2.19 1.54 -8.80
CA ILE A 32 3.47 2.21 -8.67
C ILE A 32 3.75 2.94 -9.99
N GLU A 33 3.79 4.27 -9.93
CA GLU A 33 3.99 5.16 -11.07
C GLU A 33 5.26 5.96 -10.82
N LEU A 34 6.36 5.51 -11.42
CA LEU A 34 7.67 6.16 -11.33
C LEU A 34 7.98 6.79 -12.68
N GLY A 35 8.20 8.10 -12.71
CA GLY A 35 8.53 8.85 -13.92
C GLY A 35 9.95 8.65 -14.43
N ILE A 36 10.58 7.50 -14.20
CA ILE A 36 12.01 7.27 -14.51
C ILE A 36 12.27 7.41 -16.00
N ALA A 37 11.47 6.73 -16.84
CA ALA A 37 11.65 6.76 -18.30
C ALA A 37 11.17 8.07 -18.95
N SER A 38 10.19 8.74 -18.35
CA SER A 38 9.63 10.00 -18.85
C SER A 38 10.37 11.24 -18.34
N GLY A 39 11.26 11.09 -17.36
CA GLY A 39 11.91 12.21 -16.66
C GLY A 39 10.96 13.04 -15.81
N ALA A 40 9.80 12.49 -15.41
CA ALA A 40 8.83 13.25 -14.63
C ALA A 40 9.42 13.63 -13.26
N PRO A 41 9.09 14.82 -12.72
CA PRO A 41 9.51 15.25 -11.40
C PRO A 41 9.19 14.20 -10.33
N ARG A 42 10.06 14.05 -9.32
CA ARG A 42 9.85 13.09 -8.23
C ARG A 42 8.58 13.37 -7.44
N ASP A 43 8.15 14.62 -7.39
CA ASP A 43 6.94 15.06 -6.70
C ASP A 43 5.66 14.49 -7.32
N ASP A 44 5.75 13.95 -8.55
CA ASP A 44 4.64 13.29 -9.25
C ASP A 44 4.67 11.76 -9.10
N TRP A 45 5.71 11.19 -8.49
CA TRP A 45 5.83 9.73 -8.37
C TRP A 45 4.88 9.21 -7.29
N ARG A 46 4.15 8.13 -7.59
CA ARG A 46 3.12 7.58 -6.70
C ARG A 46 3.36 6.10 -6.38
N CYS A 47 3.02 5.72 -5.16
CA CYS A 47 2.98 4.32 -4.71
C CYS A 47 1.68 4.06 -3.95
N ASP A 48 0.59 3.91 -4.70
CA ASP A 48 -0.74 3.76 -4.12
C ASP A 48 -1.04 2.31 -3.79
N GLN A 49 -1.79 2.11 -2.70
CA GLN A 49 -2.26 0.80 -2.27
C GLN A 49 -3.77 0.79 -2.14
N PHE A 50 -4.37 -0.27 -2.68
CA PHE A 50 -5.81 -0.52 -2.57
C PHE A 50 -5.99 -1.84 -1.86
N VAL A 51 -6.82 -1.86 -0.83
CA VAL A 51 -7.27 -3.06 -0.15
C VAL A 51 -8.77 -3.16 -0.34
N ARG A 52 -9.22 -4.19 -1.05
CA ARG A 52 -10.64 -4.39 -1.38
C ARG A 52 -11.13 -5.68 -0.77
N SER A 53 -12.31 -5.68 -0.18
CA SER A 53 -13.00 -6.95 0.09
C SER A 53 -13.47 -7.58 -1.22
N ARG A 54 -13.46 -8.91 -1.30
CA ARG A 54 -13.91 -9.63 -2.51
C ARG A 54 -15.39 -9.44 -2.83
N ASP A 55 -16.20 -9.13 -1.83
CA ASP A 55 -17.62 -8.79 -2.02
C ASP A 55 -17.82 -7.34 -2.54
N GLY A 56 -16.74 -6.56 -2.67
CA GLY A 56 -16.75 -5.18 -3.16
C GLY A 56 -17.34 -4.16 -2.18
N ARG A 57 -17.73 -4.58 -0.96
CA ARG A 57 -18.37 -3.71 0.03
C ARG A 57 -17.41 -2.79 0.76
N PHE A 58 -16.14 -3.16 0.83
CA PHE A 58 -15.10 -2.37 1.47
C PHE A 58 -13.97 -2.09 0.49
N GLU A 59 -13.53 -0.84 0.44
CA GLU A 59 -12.27 -0.44 -0.17
C GLU A 59 -11.54 0.53 0.75
N LEU A 60 -10.26 0.27 0.99
CA LEU A 60 -9.31 1.22 1.54
C LEU A 60 -8.33 1.60 0.42
N GLN A 61 -8.37 2.85 0.03
CA GLN A 61 -7.36 3.46 -0.84
C GLN A 61 -6.37 4.23 0.04
N LEU A 62 -5.08 4.01 -0.18
CA LEU A 62 -3.99 4.76 0.41
C LEU A 62 -3.17 5.32 -0.73
N VAL A 63 -2.97 6.62 -0.72
CA VAL A 63 -2.22 7.34 -1.76
C VAL A 63 -0.91 7.76 -1.13
N ALA A 64 0.20 7.49 -1.81
CA ALA A 64 1.52 7.79 -1.29
C ALA A 64 2.38 8.48 -2.32
N LEU A 65 3.11 9.50 -1.86
CA LEU A 65 4.20 10.09 -2.62
C LEU A 65 5.39 9.13 -2.57
N ALA A 66 5.92 8.75 -3.73
CA ALA A 66 7.16 7.97 -3.81
C ALA A 66 8.35 8.93 -3.78
N GLU A 67 9.16 8.87 -2.72
CA GLU A 67 10.20 9.85 -2.43
C GLU A 67 11.57 9.43 -3.01
N GLY A 68 11.73 8.16 -3.39
CA GLY A 68 12.96 7.65 -3.96
C GLY A 68 13.20 6.18 -3.64
N GLY A 69 14.47 5.80 -3.55
CA GLY A 69 14.87 4.42 -3.28
C GLY A 69 14.90 3.51 -4.51
N ALA A 70 14.19 3.86 -5.58
CA ALA A 70 14.26 3.13 -6.85
C ALA A 70 15.69 3.17 -7.39
N ASP A 71 16.37 2.03 -7.28
CA ASP A 71 17.52 1.76 -8.12
C ASP A 71 17.09 1.81 -9.60
N GLU A 72 18.05 1.75 -10.52
CA GLU A 72 17.76 1.77 -11.96
C GLU A 72 16.80 0.66 -12.42
N ARG A 73 16.55 -0.34 -11.56
CA ARG A 73 15.67 -1.49 -11.80
C ARG A 73 14.29 -1.33 -11.13
N GLY A 74 14.06 -0.27 -10.34
CA GLY A 74 12.85 -0.06 -9.57
C GLY A 74 12.62 -1.11 -8.47
N CYS A 75 13.70 -1.70 -7.96
CA CYS A 75 13.66 -2.78 -6.98
C CYS A 75 13.48 -2.31 -5.54
N ARG A 76 13.64 -1.03 -5.24
CA ARG A 76 13.34 -0.44 -3.92
C ARG A 76 12.44 0.76 -4.16
N VAL A 77 11.40 0.98 -3.36
CA VAL A 77 10.59 2.20 -3.44
C VAL A 77 10.30 2.65 -2.04
N ASP A 78 10.82 3.82 -1.67
CA ASP A 78 10.47 4.51 -0.43
C ASP A 78 9.33 5.49 -0.73
N PHE A 79 8.35 5.57 0.17
CA PHE A 79 7.15 6.38 0.00
C PHE A 79 6.62 6.88 1.33
N THR A 80 5.87 7.97 1.28
CA THR A 80 5.13 8.52 2.42
C THR A 80 3.66 8.61 2.06
N PHE A 81 2.81 7.97 2.84
CA PHE A 81 1.36 8.12 2.69
C PHE A 81 0.94 9.54 3.04
N ASP A 82 0.23 10.19 2.12
CA ASP A 82 -0.25 11.57 2.29
C ASP A 82 -1.77 11.64 2.46
N SER A 83 -2.48 10.62 2.00
CA SER A 83 -3.93 10.57 2.01
C SER A 83 -4.45 9.14 1.95
N GLY A 84 -5.71 8.99 2.35
CA GLY A 84 -6.38 7.71 2.31
C GLY A 84 -7.88 7.89 2.43
N THR A 85 -8.60 6.95 1.85
CA THR A 85 -10.06 6.96 1.75
C THR A 85 -10.59 5.58 2.04
N ILE A 86 -11.61 5.51 2.87
CA ILE A 86 -12.39 4.31 3.16
C ILE A 86 -13.72 4.45 2.42
N ARG A 87 -14.04 3.48 1.57
CA ARG A 87 -15.33 3.36 0.89
C ARG A 87 -16.06 2.14 1.43
N LEU A 88 -17.27 2.36 1.90
CA LEU A 88 -18.22 1.34 2.33
C LEU A 88 -19.41 1.38 1.38
N ARG A 89 -19.64 0.30 0.65
CA ARG A 89 -20.80 0.12 -0.22
C ARG A 89 -21.83 -0.77 0.47
N ASP A 90 -23.08 -0.64 0.05
CA ASP A 90 -24.22 -1.38 0.58
C ASP A 90 -24.40 -1.22 2.11
N ALA A 91 -24.08 -0.04 2.63
CA ALA A 91 -24.31 0.31 4.02
C ALA A 91 -25.82 0.43 4.29
N PRO A 92 -26.34 -0.17 5.38
CA PRO A 92 -27.74 -0.03 5.74
C PRO A 92 -28.10 1.44 5.88
N LEU A 93 -29.20 1.88 5.25
CA LEU A 93 -29.79 3.24 5.30
C LEU A 93 -29.16 4.32 4.39
N VAL A 94 -27.86 4.26 4.11
CA VAL A 94 -27.15 5.34 3.38
C VAL A 94 -26.56 4.90 2.04
N GLY A 95 -26.63 3.60 1.71
CA GLY A 95 -26.16 3.07 0.43
C GLY A 95 -24.64 3.03 0.35
N SER A 96 -24.00 4.14 -0.01
CA SER A 96 -22.54 4.23 -0.13
C SER A 96 -21.99 5.36 0.73
N VAL A 97 -20.93 5.07 1.48
CA VAL A 97 -20.25 6.00 2.37
C VAL A 97 -18.78 6.08 1.95
N GLU A 98 -18.29 7.30 1.75
CA GLU A 98 -16.89 7.60 1.51
C GLU A 98 -16.37 8.50 2.62
N LEU A 99 -15.35 8.03 3.34
CA LEU A 99 -14.78 8.71 4.50
C LEU A 99 -13.28 8.87 4.30
N PRO A 100 -12.71 10.03 4.66
CA PRO A 100 -11.26 10.14 4.74
C PRO A 100 -10.73 9.16 5.79
N TYR A 101 -9.49 8.71 5.60
CA TYR A 101 -8.80 7.92 6.60
C TYR A 101 -8.81 8.67 7.94
N PRO A 102 -9.24 8.03 9.05
CA PRO A 102 -9.64 8.73 10.27
C PRO A 102 -8.50 9.45 10.99
N VAL A 103 -7.25 9.13 10.64
CA VAL A 103 -6.06 9.74 11.22
C VAL A 103 -5.36 10.59 10.17
N PRO A 104 -5.24 11.92 10.35
CA PRO A 104 -4.45 12.76 9.47
C PRO A 104 -3.01 12.23 9.35
N PHE A 105 -2.54 11.99 8.13
CA PHE A 105 -1.20 11.41 7.90
C PHE A 105 -0.06 12.24 8.47
N LYS A 106 -0.24 13.56 8.56
CA LYS A 106 0.73 14.48 9.21
C LYS A 106 0.98 14.14 10.69
N LEU A 107 0.02 13.50 11.36
CA LEU A 107 0.15 13.07 12.76
C LEU A 107 0.82 11.70 12.90
N LEU A 108 0.92 10.94 11.81
CA LEU A 108 1.52 9.61 11.81
C LEU A 108 3.05 9.64 11.75
N GLY A 109 3.69 10.77 11.41
CA GLY A 109 5.15 10.86 11.40
C GLY A 109 5.82 9.73 10.60
N ASP A 110 6.68 8.95 11.26
CA ASP A 110 7.38 7.82 10.64
C ASP A 110 6.46 6.63 10.35
N GLU A 111 5.30 6.52 11.00
CA GLU A 111 4.29 5.50 10.68
C GLU A 111 3.61 5.72 9.32
N ALA A 112 3.64 6.94 8.77
CA ALA A 112 3.19 7.20 7.40
C ALA A 112 4.23 6.80 6.35
N LYS A 113 5.49 6.63 6.74
CA LYS A 113 6.57 6.26 5.84
C LYS A 113 6.59 4.75 5.62
N GLY A 114 6.90 4.35 4.39
CA GLY A 114 7.11 2.96 4.07
C GLY A 114 8.08 2.73 2.94
N TRP A 115 8.43 1.47 2.81
CA TRP A 115 9.28 1.00 1.72
C TRP A 115 8.79 -0.33 1.16
N LEU A 116 9.13 -0.57 -0.10
CA LEU A 116 8.96 -1.85 -0.78
C LEU A 116 10.28 -2.29 -1.42
N ASP A 117 10.78 -3.45 -1.03
CA ASP A 117 11.84 -4.18 -1.74
C ASP A 117 11.18 -5.19 -2.67
N THR A 118 11.39 -5.04 -3.98
CA THR A 118 10.70 -5.79 -5.02
C THR A 118 11.68 -6.62 -5.83
N LEU A 119 11.43 -7.93 -5.85
CA LEU A 119 12.02 -8.89 -6.77
C LEU A 119 11.02 -9.22 -7.88
N TYR A 120 11.37 -8.91 -9.12
CA TYR A 120 10.59 -9.34 -10.28
C TYR A 120 11.00 -10.76 -10.66
N LEU A 121 10.04 -11.69 -10.61
CA LEU A 121 10.23 -13.07 -11.09
C LEU A 121 9.96 -13.18 -12.60
N SER A 122 9.13 -12.28 -13.12
CA SER A 122 8.85 -12.06 -14.54
C SER A 122 8.22 -10.68 -14.73
N ASP A 123 7.96 -10.29 -15.98
CA ASP A 123 7.23 -9.06 -16.31
C ASP A 123 5.81 -9.01 -15.73
N ARG A 124 5.29 -10.15 -15.29
CA ARG A 124 3.93 -10.32 -14.76
C ARG A 124 3.86 -10.64 -13.28
N VAL A 125 4.94 -11.08 -12.65
CA VAL A 125 4.91 -11.53 -11.25
C VAL A 125 6.06 -10.90 -10.49
N ARG A 126 5.74 -10.29 -9.35
CA ARG A 126 6.74 -9.75 -8.42
C ARG A 126 6.47 -10.19 -6.99
N ILE A 127 7.54 -10.33 -6.22
CA ILE A 127 7.50 -10.47 -4.78
C ILE A 127 7.97 -9.14 -4.19
N SER A 128 7.16 -8.52 -3.35
CA SER A 128 7.52 -7.27 -2.67
C SER A 128 7.51 -7.45 -1.17
N LYS A 129 8.63 -7.17 -0.51
CA LYS A 129 8.73 -7.08 0.95
C LYS A 129 8.48 -5.64 1.35
N GLY A 130 7.55 -5.42 2.27
CA GLY A 130 7.22 -4.11 2.79
C GLY A 130 7.61 -3.94 4.26
N ASN A 131 7.29 -2.77 4.78
CA ASN A 131 7.41 -2.45 6.20
C ASN A 131 6.86 -3.55 7.12
N LYS A 132 7.49 -3.66 8.30
CA LYS A 132 7.04 -4.49 9.43
C LYS A 132 6.81 -5.96 9.05
N GLY A 133 7.63 -6.49 8.13
CA GLY A 133 7.63 -7.90 7.74
C GLY A 133 6.56 -8.30 6.72
N THR A 134 5.82 -7.35 6.15
CA THR A 134 4.77 -7.65 5.17
C THR A 134 5.40 -8.20 3.89
N THR A 135 4.84 -9.24 3.28
CA THR A 135 5.30 -9.78 1.99
C THR A 135 4.12 -9.94 1.05
N PHE A 136 4.25 -9.41 -0.17
CA PHE A 136 3.24 -9.46 -1.22
C PHE A 136 3.75 -10.31 -2.38
N ILE A 137 2.89 -11.15 -2.93
CA ILE A 137 3.10 -11.80 -4.22
C ILE A 137 2.04 -11.21 -5.14
N LEU A 138 2.45 -10.40 -6.11
CA LEU A 138 1.54 -9.64 -6.95
C LEU A 138 1.68 -10.04 -8.41
N VAL A 139 0.53 -10.21 -9.05
CA VAL A 139 0.43 -10.43 -10.49
C VAL A 139 0.05 -9.10 -11.15
N LYS A 140 0.75 -8.73 -12.22
CA LYS A 140 0.46 -7.54 -13.01
C LYS A 140 -0.97 -7.63 -13.55
N ALA A 141 -1.78 -6.63 -13.20
CA ALA A 141 -3.13 -6.51 -13.74
C ALA A 141 -3.08 -6.45 -15.28
N PRO A 142 -4.04 -7.07 -15.99
CA PRO A 142 -4.13 -6.91 -17.43
C PRO A 142 -4.30 -5.42 -17.76
N GLN A 143 -3.63 -4.94 -18.81
CA GLN A 143 -3.83 -3.59 -19.30
C GLN A 143 -5.30 -3.46 -19.73
N GLN A 144 -6.08 -2.69 -18.97
CA GLN A 144 -7.39 -2.26 -19.45
C GLN A 144 -7.10 -1.33 -20.63
N GLN A 145 -7.46 -1.77 -21.84
CA GLN A 145 -7.50 -0.88 -22.99
C GLN A 145 -8.40 0.28 -22.61
N GLN A 146 -7.83 1.47 -22.44
CA GLN A 146 -8.60 2.69 -22.28
C GLN A 146 -9.48 2.79 -23.54
N GLN A 147 -10.77 2.51 -23.40
CA GLN A 147 -11.75 2.91 -24.39
C GLN A 147 -11.75 4.43 -24.36
N GLN A 148 -11.06 5.03 -25.32
CA GLN A 148 -11.24 6.42 -25.69
C GLN A 148 -12.73 6.57 -26.09
N GLN A 149 -13.50 7.26 -25.26
CA GLN A 149 -14.78 7.84 -25.65
C GLN A 149 -14.59 9.35 -25.74
#